data_AF-A0A2M7K2D2-F1
#
_entry.id   AF-A0A2M7K2D2-F1
#
_cell.length_a   1.000
_cell.length_b   1.000
_cell.length_c   1.000
_cell.angle_alpha   90.00
_cell.angle_beta   90.00
_cell.angle_gamma   90.00
#
_symmetry.space_group_name_H-M   'P 1'
#
loop_
_entity.id
_entity.type
_entity.pdbx_description
1 polymer ?
#
loop_
_entity_poly.entity_id
_entity_poly.type
_entity_poly.pdbx_seq_one_letter_code
_entity_poly.pdbx_strand_id
1 'polypeptide(L)'
;MSQFVCYNGEFIPADKPIFYGTNRAFRYGDGLFETMRAMGTSTPFLNQHIERLKNSASILQFEIPENYTVLFFQKQITRLLNANKYFNGSKIRLSVFRKDGGNYLPHSNKIDYYIEATPLETNNFSLNAKGLIIVLFNEWKKPVNELSGLKTSNSLLYVKAASYAQSLKIDDCLLLNQFGNIIESSSSNLFVFTNNNLLTPSLTDGCLNGVMRQIIIQLALKEKITVYDDACITENDILNADEVFLTNAINGIRWVVAFKNRRYFCKIAKRLSAALENLSTL
;
A
#
# COMPACT_ATOMS: atom_id res chain seq x y z
N MET A 1 -8.78 -26.28 -10.27
CA MET A 1 -8.93 -25.35 -11.41
C MET A 1 -7.65 -24.57 -11.53
N SER A 2 -7.13 -24.36 -12.73
CA SER A 2 -5.91 -23.56 -12.92
C SER A 2 -6.21 -22.09 -12.59
N GLN A 3 -5.44 -21.52 -11.66
CA GLN A 3 -5.42 -20.08 -11.43
C GLN A 3 -4.64 -19.42 -12.56
N PHE A 4 -5.06 -18.24 -12.98
CA PHE A 4 -4.44 -17.44 -14.02
C PHE A 4 -3.87 -16.15 -13.43
N VAL A 5 -2.87 -15.64 -14.14
CA VAL A 5 -2.28 -14.30 -13.97
C VAL A 5 -2.30 -13.60 -15.33
N CYS A 6 -2.25 -12.28 -15.34
CA CYS A 6 -2.19 -11.49 -16.57
C CYS A 6 -0.78 -10.95 -16.77
N TYR A 7 -0.13 -11.29 -17.88
CA TYR A 7 1.14 -10.72 -18.30
C TYR A 7 0.96 -10.04 -19.66
N ASN A 8 1.15 -8.72 -19.70
CA ASN A 8 0.98 -7.92 -20.92
C ASN A 8 -0.37 -8.12 -21.66
N GLY A 9 -1.42 -8.54 -20.96
CA GLY A 9 -2.78 -8.73 -21.49
C GLY A 9 -3.13 -10.18 -21.82
N GLU A 10 -2.15 -11.08 -21.74
CA GLU A 10 -2.30 -12.53 -21.92
C GLU A 10 -2.50 -13.22 -20.58
N PHE A 11 -3.38 -14.24 -20.56
CA PHE A 11 -3.67 -15.00 -19.34
C PHE A 11 -2.88 -16.29 -19.33
N ILE A 12 -1.99 -16.39 -18.36
CA ILE A 12 -1.05 -17.48 -18.21
C ILE A 12 -1.44 -18.26 -16.95
N PRO A 13 -1.46 -19.60 -16.98
CA PRO A 13 -1.61 -20.38 -15.76
C PRO A 13 -0.53 -20.02 -14.73
N ALA A 14 -0.92 -19.79 -13.48
CA ALA A 14 -0.05 -19.28 -12.43
C ALA A 14 1.11 -20.23 -12.04
N ASP A 15 1.04 -21.50 -12.45
CA ASP A 15 2.07 -22.51 -12.26
C ASP A 15 3.10 -22.55 -13.39
N LYS A 16 2.98 -21.68 -14.40
CA LYS A 16 3.92 -21.60 -15.53
C LYS A 16 4.97 -20.50 -15.31
N PRO A 17 6.20 -20.67 -15.85
CA PRO A 17 7.19 -19.60 -15.87
C PRO A 17 6.69 -18.40 -16.68
N ILE A 18 6.83 -17.20 -16.11
CA ILE A 18 6.42 -15.94 -16.76
C ILE A 18 7.62 -15.12 -17.20
N PHE A 19 8.71 -15.16 -16.42
CA PHE A 19 9.92 -14.37 -16.67
C PHE A 19 11.15 -15.27 -16.75
N TYR A 20 12.17 -14.78 -17.47
CA TYR A 20 13.51 -15.34 -17.44
C TYR A 20 14.38 -14.60 -16.42
N GLY A 21 15.56 -15.16 -16.11
CA GLY A 21 16.54 -14.51 -15.23
C GLY A 21 17.11 -13.18 -15.77
N THR A 22 16.70 -12.75 -16.97
CA THR A 22 16.99 -11.44 -17.58
C THR A 22 16.08 -10.32 -17.08
N ASN A 23 15.00 -10.65 -16.37
CA ASN A 23 14.05 -9.67 -15.86
C ASN A 23 14.73 -8.65 -14.94
N ARG A 24 14.57 -7.36 -15.27
CA ARG A 24 15.25 -6.27 -14.57
C ARG A 24 14.71 -6.03 -13.17
N ALA A 25 13.42 -6.27 -12.91
CA ALA A 25 12.87 -6.20 -11.56
C ALA A 25 13.46 -7.29 -10.66
N PHE A 26 13.70 -8.49 -11.20
CA PHE A 26 14.41 -9.54 -10.47
C PHE A 26 15.89 -9.18 -10.21
N ARG A 27 16.61 -8.66 -11.21
CA ARG A 27 18.05 -8.35 -11.09
C ARG A 27 18.36 -7.14 -10.22
N TYR A 28 17.54 -6.09 -10.32
CA TYR A 28 17.89 -4.76 -9.83
C TYR A 28 16.79 -4.10 -9.00
N GLY A 29 15.62 -4.74 -8.85
CA GLY A 29 14.44 -4.08 -8.31
C GLY A 29 13.91 -2.96 -9.20
N ASP A 30 14.27 -2.96 -10.50
CA ASP A 30 13.88 -1.97 -11.53
C ASP A 30 12.41 -2.14 -11.93
N GLY A 31 11.52 -1.88 -10.97
CA GLY A 31 10.08 -2.02 -11.11
C GLY A 31 9.30 -1.33 -10.00
N LEU A 32 8.06 -1.01 -10.31
CA LEU A 32 7.06 -0.43 -9.41
C LEU A 32 5.92 -1.44 -9.23
N PHE A 33 5.15 -1.28 -8.15
CA PHE A 33 3.93 -2.05 -8.00
C PHE A 33 2.84 -1.29 -7.29
N GLU A 34 1.61 -1.69 -7.57
CA GLU A 34 0.40 -1.28 -6.88
C GLU A 34 -0.25 -2.48 -6.21
N THR A 35 -0.87 -2.23 -5.06
CA THR A 35 -1.68 -3.21 -4.34
C THR A 35 -3.05 -2.59 -4.12
N MET A 36 -4.08 -3.21 -4.67
CA MET A 36 -5.44 -2.67 -4.74
C MET A 36 -6.42 -3.71 -4.20
N ARG A 37 -7.57 -3.25 -3.70
CA ARG A 37 -8.70 -4.11 -3.38
C ARG A 37 -9.70 -4.07 -4.52
N ALA A 38 -10.12 -5.22 -5.01
CA ALA A 38 -11.32 -5.36 -5.81
C ALA A 38 -12.48 -5.80 -4.92
N MET A 39 -13.66 -5.25 -5.16
CA MET A 39 -14.94 -5.64 -4.56
C MET A 39 -15.84 -6.17 -5.68
N GLY A 40 -16.04 -7.48 -5.71
CA GLY A 40 -16.50 -8.18 -6.90
C GLY A 40 -15.55 -7.89 -8.06
N THR A 41 -16.07 -7.35 -9.16
CA THR A 41 -15.27 -6.96 -10.33
C THR A 41 -14.88 -5.49 -10.36
N SER A 42 -15.32 -4.68 -9.40
CA SER A 42 -14.98 -3.25 -9.31
C SER A 42 -13.69 -3.07 -8.50
N THR A 43 -12.84 -2.12 -8.88
CA THR A 43 -11.63 -1.78 -8.10
C THR A 43 -11.76 -0.35 -7.58
N PRO A 44 -12.26 -0.14 -6.35
CA PRO A 44 -12.37 1.19 -5.76
C PRO A 44 -11.02 1.93 -5.79
N PHE A 45 -11.08 3.23 -6.03
CA PHE A 45 -9.91 4.13 -6.04
C PHE A 45 -8.82 3.76 -7.07
N LEU A 46 -9.17 3.01 -8.12
CA LEU A 46 -8.22 2.63 -9.17
C LEU A 46 -7.55 3.85 -9.82
N ASN A 47 -8.27 4.97 -9.99
CA ASN A 47 -7.69 6.19 -10.55
C ASN A 47 -6.46 6.66 -9.75
N GLN A 48 -6.59 6.76 -8.43
CA GLN A 48 -5.52 7.19 -7.53
C GLN A 48 -4.32 6.22 -7.57
N HIS A 49 -4.58 4.92 -7.69
CA HIS A 49 -3.53 3.92 -7.85
C HIS A 49 -2.77 4.08 -9.17
N ILE A 50 -3.47 4.28 -10.29
CA ILE A 50 -2.85 4.48 -11.61
C ILE A 50 -2.12 5.83 -11.69
N GLU A 51 -2.65 6.89 -11.10
CA GLU A 51 -1.95 8.19 -10.99
C GLU A 51 -0.65 8.06 -10.20
N ARG A 52 -0.67 7.41 -9.03
CA ARG A 52 0.55 7.19 -8.24
C ARG A 52 1.59 6.36 -9.00
N LEU A 53 1.14 5.33 -9.72
CA LEU A 53 2.00 4.51 -10.57
C LEU A 53 2.66 5.37 -11.66
N LYS A 54 1.89 6.20 -12.37
CA LYS A 54 2.39 7.08 -13.43
C LYS A 54 3.35 8.15 -12.91
N ASN A 55 3.06 8.73 -11.74
CA ASN A 55 3.96 9.69 -11.10
C ASN A 55 5.30 9.03 -10.71
N SER A 56 5.24 7.84 -10.12
CA SER A 56 6.45 7.07 -9.76
C SER A 56 7.25 6.65 -11.01
N ALA A 57 6.55 6.26 -12.07
CA ALA A 57 7.15 5.90 -13.35
C ALA A 57 7.84 7.09 -14.02
N SER A 58 7.26 8.29 -13.94
CA SER A 58 7.88 9.52 -14.45
C SER A 58 9.22 9.81 -13.75
N ILE A 59 9.26 9.71 -12.42
CA ILE A 59 10.49 9.91 -11.63
C ILE A 59 11.58 8.90 -12.03
N LEU A 60 11.19 7.65 -12.30
CA LEU A 60 12.11 6.59 -12.75
C LEU A 60 12.36 6.56 -14.26
N GLN A 61 11.79 7.49 -15.03
CA GLN A 61 11.89 7.53 -16.49
C GLN A 61 11.44 6.21 -17.15
N PHE A 62 10.33 5.66 -16.67
CA PHE A 62 9.63 4.53 -17.31
C PHE A 62 8.70 5.08 -18.39
N GLU A 63 8.80 4.54 -19.61
CA GLU A 63 7.87 4.85 -20.70
C GLU A 63 6.60 4.00 -20.55
N ILE A 64 5.63 4.53 -19.81
CA ILE A 64 4.29 3.92 -19.73
C ILE A 64 3.52 4.25 -21.02
N PRO A 65 3.02 3.24 -21.76
CA PRO A 65 2.18 3.47 -22.94
C PRO A 65 0.93 4.32 -22.61
N GLU A 66 0.58 5.27 -23.49
CA GLU A 66 -0.55 6.18 -23.27
C GLU A 66 -1.89 5.44 -23.07
N ASN A 67 -2.06 4.29 -23.73
CA ASN A 67 -3.25 3.47 -23.62
C ASN A 67 -3.38 2.75 -22.27
N TYR A 68 -2.38 2.80 -21.38
CA TYR A 68 -2.45 2.24 -20.02
C TYR A 68 -3.22 3.21 -19.11
N THR A 69 -4.51 3.33 -19.40
CA THR A 69 -5.48 4.16 -18.68
C THR A 69 -6.14 3.39 -17.53
N VAL A 70 -6.89 4.11 -16.69
CA VAL A 70 -7.73 3.52 -15.64
C VAL A 70 -8.67 2.47 -16.24
N LEU A 71 -9.34 2.80 -17.35
CA LEU A 71 -10.27 1.89 -18.03
C LEU A 71 -9.55 0.64 -18.58
N PHE A 72 -8.34 0.81 -19.12
CA PHE A 72 -7.54 -0.31 -19.59
C PHE A 72 -7.25 -1.29 -18.45
N PHE A 73 -6.71 -0.81 -17.33
CA PHE A 73 -6.39 -1.69 -16.20
C PHE A 73 -7.64 -2.27 -15.55
N GLN A 74 -8.74 -1.51 -15.42
CA GLN A 74 -10.01 -2.04 -14.94
C GLN A 74 -10.48 -3.21 -15.81
N LYS A 75 -10.39 -3.09 -17.14
CA LYS A 75 -10.74 -4.18 -18.07
C LYS A 75 -9.84 -5.42 -17.85
N GLN A 76 -8.54 -5.25 -17.69
CA GLN A 76 -7.64 -6.38 -17.44
C GLN A 76 -7.92 -7.07 -16.09
N ILE A 77 -8.14 -6.28 -15.04
CA ILE A 77 -8.47 -6.78 -13.70
C ILE A 77 -9.79 -7.56 -13.73
N THR A 78 -10.84 -6.99 -14.32
CA THR A 78 -12.15 -7.66 -14.43
C THR A 78 -12.06 -8.97 -15.22
N ARG A 79 -11.34 -8.98 -16.36
CA ARG A 79 -11.12 -10.22 -17.13
C ARG A 79 -10.39 -11.27 -16.29
N LEU A 80 -9.37 -10.87 -15.51
CA LEU A 80 -8.57 -11.78 -14.68
C LEU A 80 -9.41 -12.38 -13.55
N LEU A 81 -10.20 -11.55 -12.87
CA LEU A 81 -11.11 -11.99 -11.81
C LEU A 81 -12.15 -12.98 -12.33
N ASN A 82 -12.72 -12.72 -13.53
CA ASN A 82 -13.66 -13.64 -14.19
C ASN A 82 -13.00 -14.98 -14.55
N ALA A 83 -11.78 -14.97 -15.10
CA ALA A 83 -11.04 -16.19 -15.43
C ALA A 83 -10.76 -17.05 -14.19
N ASN A 84 -10.48 -16.40 -13.06
CA ASN A 84 -10.24 -17.05 -11.77
C ASN A 84 -11.50 -17.36 -10.96
N LYS A 85 -12.68 -16.94 -11.43
CA LYS A 85 -13.96 -17.05 -10.71
C LYS A 85 -13.94 -16.38 -9.33
N TYR A 86 -13.23 -15.27 -9.22
CA TYR A 86 -13.16 -14.47 -7.99
C TYR A 86 -14.24 -13.38 -8.04
N PHE A 87 -15.40 -13.68 -7.44
CA PHE A 87 -16.58 -12.81 -7.45
C PHE A 87 -16.84 -12.09 -6.13
N ASN A 88 -16.06 -12.37 -5.09
CA ASN A 88 -16.09 -11.66 -3.80
C ASN A 88 -14.98 -10.58 -3.77
N GLY A 89 -14.45 -10.25 -2.58
CA GLY A 89 -13.29 -9.38 -2.50
C GLY A 89 -12.04 -10.06 -3.04
N SER A 90 -11.12 -9.27 -3.57
CA SER A 90 -9.80 -9.75 -4.01
C SER A 90 -8.73 -8.70 -3.76
N LYS A 91 -7.53 -9.16 -3.40
CA LYS A 91 -6.31 -8.37 -3.48
C LYS A 91 -5.78 -8.47 -4.89
N ILE A 92 -5.61 -7.33 -5.54
CA ILE A 92 -4.96 -7.20 -6.84
C ILE A 92 -3.56 -6.64 -6.63
N ARG A 93 -2.55 -7.25 -7.25
CA ARG A 93 -1.23 -6.64 -7.39
C ARG A 93 -0.98 -6.38 -8.87
N LEU A 94 -0.71 -5.11 -9.21
CA LEU A 94 -0.23 -4.70 -10.53
C LEU A 94 1.25 -4.35 -10.38
N SER A 95 2.13 -5.12 -11.00
CA SER A 95 3.56 -4.81 -11.10
C SER A 95 3.87 -4.26 -12.49
N VAL A 96 4.68 -3.22 -12.58
CA VAL A 96 5.25 -2.71 -13.84
C VAL A 96 6.76 -2.66 -13.70
N PHE A 97 7.48 -3.07 -14.73
CA PHE A 97 8.95 -3.12 -14.67
C PHE A 97 9.54 -2.85 -16.05
N ARG A 98 10.75 -2.28 -16.05
CA ARG A 98 11.45 -1.95 -17.28
C ARG A 98 11.79 -3.23 -18.05
N LYS A 99 11.61 -3.20 -19.37
CA LYS A 99 11.89 -4.34 -20.26
C LYS A 99 13.33 -4.81 -20.14
N ASP A 100 13.51 -6.11 -20.33
CA ASP A 100 14.78 -6.82 -20.28
C ASP A 100 15.86 -6.19 -21.19
N GLY A 101 17.12 -6.42 -20.81
CA GLY A 101 18.30 -5.97 -21.57
C GLY A 101 19.11 -4.90 -20.84
N GLY A 102 20.38 -4.79 -21.23
CA GLY A 102 21.36 -3.91 -20.60
C GLY A 102 21.76 -4.32 -19.19
N ASN A 103 22.55 -3.46 -18.55
CA ASN A 103 23.02 -3.60 -17.18
C ASN A 103 22.41 -2.48 -16.34
N TYR A 104 23.20 -1.69 -15.61
CA TYR A 104 22.69 -0.48 -14.94
C TYR A 104 22.08 0.51 -15.93
N LEU A 105 22.66 0.64 -17.13
CA LEU A 105 22.03 1.32 -18.26
C LEU A 105 21.08 0.34 -18.99
N PRO A 106 19.76 0.58 -19.01
CA PRO A 106 18.83 -0.23 -19.78
C PRO A 106 18.97 0.02 -21.28
N HIS A 107 18.64 -0.97 -22.11
CA HIS A 107 18.54 -0.77 -23.56
C HIS A 107 17.29 0.03 -23.98
N SER A 108 16.24 0.03 -23.15
CA SER A 108 14.98 0.71 -23.40
C SER A 108 14.31 1.10 -22.09
N ASN A 109 13.57 2.21 -22.10
CA ASN A 109 12.76 2.67 -20.99
C ASN A 109 11.32 2.14 -21.01
N LYS A 110 10.95 1.40 -22.06
CA LYS A 110 9.66 0.72 -22.16
C LYS A 110 9.47 -0.26 -21.01
N ILE A 111 8.22 -0.49 -20.65
CA ILE A 111 7.83 -1.37 -19.55
C ILE A 111 7.02 -2.57 -20.04
N ASP A 112 7.01 -3.60 -19.21
CA ASP A 112 6.01 -4.66 -19.20
C ASP A 112 5.17 -4.54 -17.92
N TYR A 113 3.99 -5.17 -17.90
CA TYR A 113 3.15 -5.25 -16.71
C TYR A 113 2.68 -6.67 -16.41
N TYR A 114 2.44 -6.92 -15.13
CA TYR A 114 2.00 -8.19 -14.58
C TYR A 114 0.91 -7.95 -13.53
N ILE A 115 -0.22 -8.66 -13.63
CA ILE A 115 -1.34 -8.58 -12.69
C ILE A 115 -1.61 -9.95 -12.09
N GLU A 116 -1.65 -10.02 -10.77
CA GLU A 116 -2.09 -11.18 -10.01
C GLU A 116 -3.25 -10.82 -9.09
N ALA A 117 -4.08 -11.82 -8.79
CA ALA A 117 -5.23 -11.69 -7.90
C ALA A 117 -5.21 -12.80 -6.84
N THR A 118 -5.52 -12.44 -5.60
CA THR A 118 -5.71 -13.36 -4.48
C THR A 118 -7.10 -13.11 -3.88
N PRO A 119 -7.93 -14.15 -3.69
CA PRO A 119 -9.26 -13.95 -3.12
C PRO A 119 -9.17 -13.48 -1.67
N LEU A 120 -10.13 -12.66 -1.25
CA LEU A 120 -10.33 -12.22 0.12
C LEU A 120 -11.65 -12.76 0.65
N GLU A 121 -11.74 -12.95 1.96
CA GLU A 121 -12.94 -13.48 2.62
C GLU A 121 -14.13 -12.51 2.55
N THR A 122 -13.86 -11.20 2.61
CA THR A 122 -14.87 -10.15 2.67
C THR A 122 -14.96 -9.36 1.37
N ASN A 123 -16.10 -8.72 1.11
CA ASN A 123 -16.30 -7.84 -0.06
C ASN A 123 -16.36 -6.35 0.31
N ASN A 124 -15.95 -5.99 1.52
CA ASN A 124 -16.04 -4.64 2.08
C ASN A 124 -14.78 -4.31 2.89
N PHE A 125 -14.56 -3.02 3.16
CA PHE A 125 -13.65 -2.61 4.22
C PHE A 125 -14.34 -2.81 5.57
N SER A 126 -13.70 -3.53 6.48
CA SER A 126 -14.21 -3.74 7.83
C SER A 126 -13.12 -3.46 8.85
N LEU A 127 -13.49 -2.78 9.93
CA LEU A 127 -12.58 -2.54 11.03
C LEU A 127 -12.23 -3.86 11.70
N ASN A 128 -10.95 -4.08 11.99
CA ASN A 128 -10.49 -5.26 12.71
C ASN A 128 -11.14 -5.36 14.10
N ALA A 129 -11.75 -6.50 14.41
CA ALA A 129 -12.40 -6.72 15.71
C ALA A 129 -11.39 -6.70 16.87
N LYS A 130 -10.21 -7.32 16.68
CA LYS A 130 -9.08 -7.26 17.60
C LYS A 130 -8.12 -6.18 17.12
N GLY A 131 -7.94 -5.12 17.91
CA GLY A 131 -6.98 -4.06 17.62
C GLY A 131 -5.56 -4.60 17.55
N LEU A 132 -4.70 -3.92 16.79
CA LEU A 132 -3.32 -4.35 16.56
C LEU A 132 -2.45 -4.03 17.78
N ILE A 133 -1.59 -4.95 18.15
CA ILE A 133 -0.44 -4.68 18.99
C ILE A 133 0.71 -4.34 18.06
N ILE A 134 1.34 -3.20 18.28
CA ILE A 134 2.46 -2.73 17.47
C ILE A 134 3.69 -2.43 18.32
N VAL A 135 4.85 -2.48 17.69
CA VAL A 135 6.16 -2.14 18.29
C VAL A 135 6.95 -1.21 17.38
N LEU A 136 8.05 -0.66 17.89
CA LEU A 136 8.98 0.13 17.09
C LEU A 136 10.06 -0.76 16.50
N PHE A 137 10.34 -0.61 15.20
CA PHE A 137 11.48 -1.23 14.53
C PHE A 137 12.59 -0.19 14.32
N ASN A 138 13.65 -0.29 15.12
CA ASN A 138 14.76 0.67 15.13
C ASN A 138 16.09 0.08 14.62
N GLU A 139 16.09 -1.15 14.07
CA GLU A 139 17.33 -1.72 13.54
C GLU A 139 17.76 -1.05 12.24
N TRP A 140 16.82 -0.86 11.32
CA TRP A 140 17.05 -0.21 10.03
C TRP A 140 16.13 0.99 9.89
N LYS A 141 16.68 2.06 9.30
CA LYS A 141 15.97 3.30 9.06
C LYS A 141 15.74 3.49 7.57
N LYS A 142 14.57 4.01 7.20
CA LYS A 142 14.27 4.36 5.82
C LYS A 142 15.06 5.62 5.43
N PRO A 143 15.84 5.59 4.34
CA PRO A 143 16.48 6.81 3.86
C PRO A 143 15.42 7.82 3.40
N VAL A 144 15.74 9.11 3.45
CA VAL A 144 14.88 10.20 2.95
C VAL A 144 15.49 10.75 1.67
N ASN A 145 14.88 10.43 0.53
CA ASN A 145 15.27 10.84 -0.82
C ASN A 145 14.08 10.68 -1.79
N GLU A 146 14.31 10.96 -3.07
CA GLU A 146 13.31 10.88 -4.15
C GLU A 146 12.66 9.49 -4.32
N LEU A 147 13.31 8.42 -3.86
CA LEU A 147 12.78 7.06 -3.95
C LEU A 147 11.93 6.66 -2.74
N SER A 148 12.05 7.38 -1.62
CA SER A 148 11.46 6.99 -0.35
C SER A 148 9.94 6.89 -0.42
N GLY A 149 9.30 7.85 -1.09
CA GLY A 149 7.85 7.89 -1.27
C GLY A 149 7.31 6.95 -2.34
N LEU A 150 8.18 6.22 -3.07
CA LEU A 150 7.79 5.39 -4.21
C LEU A 150 7.49 3.95 -3.80
N LYS A 151 6.50 3.35 -4.46
CA LYS A 151 6.14 1.93 -4.27
C LYS A 151 6.95 1.02 -5.20
N THR A 152 8.25 0.94 -4.94
CA THR A 152 9.20 0.18 -5.77
C THR A 152 9.29 -1.29 -5.37
N SER A 153 9.88 -2.11 -6.24
CA SER A 153 10.17 -3.53 -5.97
C SER A 153 11.27 -3.73 -4.92
N ASN A 154 11.96 -2.66 -4.51
CA ASN A 154 13.00 -2.69 -3.46
C ASN A 154 12.37 -2.61 -2.06
N SER A 155 11.80 -3.72 -1.61
CA SER A 155 11.01 -3.79 -0.35
C SER A 155 11.72 -4.48 0.83
N LEU A 156 13.04 -4.65 0.79
CA LEU A 156 13.80 -5.39 1.82
C LEU A 156 13.61 -4.83 3.24
N LEU A 157 13.54 -3.50 3.39
CA LEU A 157 13.27 -2.86 4.68
C LEU A 157 11.94 -3.35 5.28
N TYR A 158 10.87 -3.35 4.48
CA TYR A 158 9.54 -3.77 4.92
C TYR A 158 9.50 -5.27 5.23
N VAL A 159 10.19 -6.10 4.43
CA VAL A 159 10.30 -7.55 4.68
C VAL A 159 11.01 -7.81 6.01
N LYS A 160 12.13 -7.12 6.27
CA LYS A 160 12.86 -7.26 7.52
C LYS A 160 12.01 -6.81 8.72
N ALA A 161 11.33 -5.67 8.59
CA ALA A 161 10.46 -5.13 9.63
C ALA A 161 9.29 -6.07 9.95
N ALA A 162 8.60 -6.60 8.93
CA ALA A 162 7.54 -7.58 9.11
C ALA A 162 8.05 -8.87 9.77
N SER A 163 9.25 -9.33 9.40
CA SER A 163 9.90 -10.50 10.03
C SER A 163 10.26 -10.25 11.50
N TYR A 164 10.67 -9.02 11.83
CA TYR A 164 10.92 -8.59 13.21
C TYR A 164 9.64 -8.58 14.06
N ALA A 165 8.53 -8.02 13.54
CA ALA A 165 7.25 -8.08 14.25
C ALA A 165 6.81 -9.54 14.49
N GLN A 166 6.97 -10.40 13.48
CA GLN A 166 6.65 -11.83 13.57
C GLN A 166 7.50 -12.55 14.62
N SER A 167 8.82 -12.30 14.69
CA SER A 167 9.70 -12.95 15.67
C SER A 167 9.34 -12.61 17.12
N LEU A 168 8.77 -11.43 17.35
CA LEU A 168 8.22 -10.99 18.62
C LEU A 168 6.77 -11.43 18.87
N LYS A 169 6.13 -12.09 17.90
CA LYS A 169 4.70 -12.45 17.91
C LYS A 169 3.78 -11.22 18.07
N ILE A 170 4.14 -10.14 17.39
CA ILE A 170 3.41 -8.86 17.36
C ILE A 170 2.79 -8.66 15.96
N ASP A 171 1.68 -7.92 15.88
CA ASP A 171 0.89 -7.80 14.64
C ASP A 171 1.55 -6.95 13.55
N ASP A 172 2.23 -5.85 13.92
CA ASP A 172 2.95 -4.97 13.00
C ASP A 172 4.03 -4.17 13.74
N CYS A 173 4.89 -3.46 13.01
CA CYS A 173 5.88 -2.55 13.59
C CYS A 173 5.94 -1.22 12.85
N LEU A 174 6.20 -0.16 13.59
CA LEU A 174 6.43 1.20 13.10
C LEU A 174 7.87 1.35 12.63
N LEU A 175 8.03 2.00 11.48
CA LEU A 175 9.31 2.30 10.84
C LEU A 175 9.77 3.72 11.15
N LEU A 176 11.07 3.86 11.30
CA LEU A 176 11.74 5.14 11.44
C LEU A 176 12.38 5.57 10.11
N ASN A 177 12.38 6.86 9.84
CA ASN A 177 13.28 7.43 8.85
C ASN A 177 14.70 7.63 9.43
N GLN A 178 15.64 8.04 8.57
CA GLN A 178 17.05 8.26 8.97
C GLN A 178 17.23 9.31 10.08
N PHE A 179 16.27 10.23 10.25
CA PHE A 179 16.27 11.27 11.27
C PHE A 179 15.66 10.82 12.60
N GLY A 180 15.05 9.62 12.65
CA GLY A 180 14.44 9.07 13.86
C GLY A 180 12.95 9.41 14.03
N ASN A 181 12.29 9.95 13.00
CA ASN A 181 10.84 10.18 13.00
C ASN A 181 10.12 8.90 12.58
N ILE A 182 8.95 8.65 13.16
CA ILE A 182 8.05 7.55 12.79
C ILE A 182 7.27 7.94 11.53
N ILE A 183 7.33 7.10 10.51
CA ILE A 183 6.81 7.45 9.17
C ILE A 183 5.67 6.57 8.65
N GLU A 184 5.69 5.26 8.94
CA GLU A 184 4.70 4.29 8.50
C GLU A 184 4.93 2.95 9.23
N SER A 185 4.12 1.93 8.97
CA SER A 185 4.35 0.56 9.44
C SER A 185 5.03 -0.31 8.38
N SER A 186 5.24 -1.59 8.67
CA SER A 186 5.79 -2.56 7.70
C SER A 186 4.94 -2.69 6.43
N SER A 187 3.66 -2.29 6.45
CA SER A 187 2.75 -2.45 5.31
C SER A 187 1.66 -1.39 5.17
N SER A 188 1.66 -0.34 6.01
CA SER A 188 0.55 0.60 6.14
C SER A 188 1.00 2.01 6.52
N ASN A 189 0.27 3.04 6.11
CA ASN A 189 0.51 4.40 6.61
C ASN A 189 -0.02 4.55 8.05
N LEU A 190 0.61 5.44 8.81
CA LEU A 190 0.27 5.72 10.21
C LEU A 190 -0.63 6.96 10.34
N PHE A 191 -1.62 6.86 11.23
CA PHE A 191 -2.39 7.99 11.72
C PHE A 191 -2.42 8.00 13.24
N VAL A 192 -2.33 9.20 13.81
CA VAL A 192 -2.33 9.47 15.24
C VAL A 192 -3.40 10.50 15.52
N PHE A 193 -4.36 10.17 16.38
CA PHE A 193 -5.39 11.12 16.81
C PHE A 193 -5.04 11.63 18.21
N THR A 194 -4.94 12.94 18.36
CA THR A 194 -4.64 13.60 19.64
C THR A 194 -5.25 15.00 19.67
N ASN A 195 -5.79 15.41 20.82
CA ASN A 195 -6.33 16.76 21.03
C ASN A 195 -7.32 17.19 19.94
N ASN A 196 -8.23 16.29 19.55
CA ASN A 196 -9.21 16.47 18.46
C ASN A 196 -8.63 16.67 17.04
N ASN A 197 -7.34 16.43 16.85
CA ASN A 197 -6.67 16.54 15.56
C ASN A 197 -6.19 15.18 15.08
N LEU A 198 -6.23 14.97 13.76
CA LEU A 198 -5.71 13.79 13.10
C LEU A 198 -4.36 14.11 12.44
N LEU A 199 -3.31 13.44 12.88
CA LEU A 199 -1.94 13.62 12.42
C LEU A 199 -1.54 12.42 11.56
N THR A 200 -0.78 12.65 10.50
CA THR A 200 -0.10 11.61 9.74
C THR A 200 1.25 12.13 9.25
N PRO A 201 2.29 11.27 9.15
CA PRO A 201 3.62 11.72 8.81
C PRO A 201 3.69 12.49 7.48
N SER A 202 4.57 13.48 7.41
CA SER A 202 4.87 14.22 6.18
C SER A 202 5.38 13.29 5.07
N LEU A 203 5.00 13.57 3.82
CA LEU A 203 5.61 12.90 2.67
C LEU A 203 7.10 13.25 2.53
N THR A 204 7.53 14.43 3.00
CA THR A 204 8.95 14.84 3.01
C THR A 204 9.79 14.01 3.97
N ASP A 205 9.18 13.36 4.96
CA ASP A 205 9.85 12.44 5.88
C ASP A 205 10.09 11.06 5.25
N GLY A 206 9.61 10.84 4.02
CA GLY A 206 9.86 9.65 3.23
C GLY A 206 8.84 8.54 3.42
N CYS A 207 7.68 8.78 4.04
CA CYS A 207 6.59 7.80 4.06
C CYS A 207 6.01 7.58 2.65
N LEU A 208 5.41 6.41 2.41
CA LEU A 208 4.71 6.14 1.15
C LEU A 208 3.52 7.08 1.01
N ASN A 209 3.34 7.69 -0.17
CA ASN A 209 2.11 8.43 -0.47
C ASN A 209 0.94 7.46 -0.72
N GLY A 210 0.36 6.93 0.35
CA GLY A 210 -0.67 5.91 0.34
C GLY A 210 -1.98 6.38 -0.31
N VAL A 211 -2.53 5.61 -1.25
CA VAL A 211 -3.89 5.87 -1.76
C VAL A 211 -4.90 5.87 -0.61
N MET A 212 -4.87 4.85 0.26
CA MET A 212 -5.78 4.82 1.41
C MET A 212 -5.54 5.98 2.38
N ARG A 213 -4.28 6.41 2.59
CA ARG A 213 -3.96 7.62 3.37
C ARG A 213 -4.68 8.85 2.79
N GLN A 214 -4.59 9.07 1.48
CA GLN A 214 -5.28 10.19 0.81
C GLN A 214 -6.80 10.12 0.99
N ILE A 215 -7.40 8.94 0.83
CA ILE A 215 -8.84 8.74 1.03
C ILE A 215 -9.24 9.03 2.48
N ILE A 216 -8.47 8.57 3.46
CA ILE A 216 -8.76 8.82 4.88
C ILE A 216 -8.62 10.31 5.25
N ILE A 217 -7.63 11.02 4.70
CA ILE A 217 -7.51 12.48 4.87
C ILE A 217 -8.78 13.18 4.34
N GLN A 218 -9.21 12.84 3.13
CA GLN A 218 -10.42 13.42 2.53
C GLN A 218 -11.68 13.12 3.36
N LEU A 219 -11.82 11.89 3.87
CA LEU A 219 -12.94 11.50 4.73
C LEU A 219 -12.90 12.24 6.07
N ALA A 220 -11.74 12.36 6.70
CA ALA A 220 -11.58 13.10 7.96
C ALA A 220 -12.01 14.56 7.81
N LEU A 221 -11.59 15.23 6.73
CA LEU A 221 -11.99 16.61 6.44
C LEU A 221 -13.52 16.72 6.23
N LYS A 222 -14.14 15.79 5.50
CA LYS A 222 -15.61 15.74 5.33
C LYS A 222 -16.33 15.53 6.66
N GLU A 223 -15.76 14.73 7.56
CA GLU A 223 -16.25 14.48 8.92
C GLU A 223 -15.94 15.63 9.90
N LYS A 224 -15.42 16.76 9.41
CA LYS A 224 -15.04 17.95 10.18
C LYS A 224 -13.95 17.68 11.23
N ILE A 225 -13.03 16.80 10.92
CA ILE A 225 -11.82 16.53 11.71
C ILE A 225 -10.66 17.31 11.09
N THR A 226 -9.97 18.11 11.89
CA THR A 226 -8.75 18.80 11.46
C THR A 226 -7.65 17.78 11.18
N VAL A 227 -6.98 17.91 10.04
CA VAL A 227 -5.91 17.00 9.62
C VAL A 227 -4.61 17.76 9.45
N TYR A 228 -3.53 17.22 10.02
CA TYR A 228 -2.15 17.65 9.80
C TYR A 228 -1.40 16.50 9.10
N ASP A 229 -1.21 16.63 7.80
CA ASP A 229 -0.58 15.61 6.95
C ASP A 229 0.89 15.89 6.61
N ASP A 230 1.47 16.84 7.35
CA ASP A 230 2.87 17.28 7.36
C ASP A 230 3.53 17.06 8.74
N ALA A 231 2.92 16.24 9.60
CA ALA A 231 3.37 16.06 10.98
C ALA A 231 4.71 15.32 11.06
N CYS A 232 5.56 15.76 11.98
CA CYS A 232 6.69 14.96 12.48
C CYS A 232 6.18 14.15 13.67
N ILE A 233 6.21 12.82 13.57
CA ILE A 233 5.68 11.93 14.60
C ILE A 233 6.84 11.27 15.35
N THR A 234 6.90 11.47 16.66
CA THR A 234 7.86 10.84 17.56
C THR A 234 7.21 9.68 18.32
N GLU A 235 8.05 8.87 18.98
CA GLU A 235 7.55 7.83 19.88
C GLU A 235 6.71 8.40 21.05
N ASN A 236 7.04 9.60 21.53
CA ASN A 236 6.29 10.26 22.59
C ASN A 236 4.89 10.66 22.13
N ASP A 237 4.73 11.08 20.87
CA ASP A 237 3.41 11.41 20.31
C ASP A 237 2.52 10.17 20.26
N ILE A 238 3.09 9.00 19.92
CA ILE A 238 2.37 7.72 19.97
C ILE A 238 1.94 7.40 21.41
N LEU A 239 2.84 7.49 22.37
CA LEU A 239 2.55 7.18 23.78
C LEU A 239 1.46 8.08 24.38
N ASN A 240 1.38 9.34 23.94
CA ASN A 240 0.42 10.33 24.42
C ASN A 240 -0.85 10.43 23.56
N ALA A 241 -0.96 9.66 22.47
CA ALA A 241 -2.12 9.70 21.59
C ALA A 241 -3.40 9.19 22.25
N ASP A 242 -4.53 9.72 21.80
CA ASP A 242 -5.86 9.24 22.16
C ASP A 242 -6.19 7.95 21.37
N GLU A 243 -5.90 7.95 20.07
CA GLU A 243 -6.03 6.78 19.20
C GLU A 243 -4.86 6.68 18.21
N VAL A 244 -4.53 5.46 17.82
CA VAL A 244 -3.59 5.18 16.73
C VAL A 244 -4.25 4.18 15.79
N PHE A 245 -4.10 4.40 14.49
CA PHE A 245 -4.54 3.43 13.50
C PHE A 245 -3.65 3.43 12.27
N LEU A 246 -3.65 2.29 11.60
CA LEU A 246 -2.89 2.04 10.38
C LEU A 246 -3.82 1.94 9.18
N THR A 247 -3.34 2.32 8.01
CA THR A 247 -4.15 2.30 6.79
C THR A 247 -3.43 1.68 5.61
N ASN A 248 -4.12 0.80 4.87
CA ASN A 248 -3.64 0.31 3.58
C ASN A 248 -4.81 -0.02 2.65
N ALA A 249 -4.50 -0.15 1.36
CA ALA A 249 -5.52 -0.33 0.31
C ALA A 249 -6.30 -1.65 0.42
N ILE A 250 -5.82 -2.63 1.18
CA ILE A 250 -6.48 -3.94 1.32
C ILE A 250 -7.45 -3.95 2.50
N ASN A 251 -7.01 -3.45 3.65
CA ASN A 251 -7.77 -3.53 4.90
C ASN A 251 -8.54 -2.25 5.22
N GLY A 252 -8.28 -1.15 4.50
CA GLY A 252 -8.82 0.15 4.87
C GLY A 252 -8.14 0.61 6.16
N ILE A 253 -8.93 0.82 7.22
CA ILE A 253 -8.44 1.20 8.55
C ILE A 253 -8.26 -0.04 9.41
N ARG A 254 -7.11 -0.15 10.09
CA ARG A 254 -6.88 -1.09 11.19
C ARG A 254 -6.50 -0.33 12.45
N TRP A 255 -7.33 -0.37 13.49
CA TRP A 255 -7.03 0.31 14.74
C TRP A 255 -5.99 -0.45 15.56
N VAL A 256 -5.20 0.30 16.32
CA VAL A 256 -4.15 -0.21 17.21
C VAL A 256 -4.72 -0.26 18.62
N VAL A 257 -4.71 -1.44 19.25
CA VAL A 257 -5.07 -1.57 20.66
C VAL A 257 -3.93 -1.17 21.57
N ALA A 258 -2.67 -1.34 21.13
CA ALA A 258 -1.54 -1.11 22.00
C ALA A 258 -0.21 -0.84 21.32
N PHE A 259 0.59 -0.02 22.00
CA PHE A 259 1.99 0.22 21.73
C PHE A 259 2.73 0.32 23.06
N LYS A 260 3.74 -0.56 23.28
CA LYS A 260 4.40 -0.73 24.58
C LYS A 260 3.37 -0.94 25.72
N ASN A 261 3.40 -0.08 26.74
CA ASN A 261 2.50 -0.09 27.89
C ASN A 261 1.22 0.74 27.67
N ARG A 262 1.11 1.48 26.56
CA ARG A 262 -0.09 2.28 26.23
C ARG A 262 -1.15 1.41 25.57
N ARG A 263 -2.40 1.62 25.99
CA ARG A 263 -3.59 1.05 25.36
C ARG A 263 -4.45 2.18 24.78
N TYR A 264 -5.09 1.93 23.65
CA TYR A 264 -5.92 2.91 22.95
C TYR A 264 -7.37 2.41 22.79
N PHE A 265 -8.26 3.37 22.54
CA PHE A 265 -9.60 3.11 22.04
C PHE A 265 -9.65 3.35 20.51
N CYS A 266 -10.81 3.19 19.88
CA CYS A 266 -10.94 3.27 18.42
C CYS A 266 -12.21 4.02 17.95
N LYS A 267 -12.64 5.06 18.67
CA LYS A 267 -13.85 5.81 18.34
C LYS A 267 -13.72 6.54 17.00
N ILE A 268 -12.63 7.24 16.76
CA ILE A 268 -12.34 7.93 15.49
C ILE A 268 -12.06 6.94 14.38
N ALA A 269 -11.25 5.90 14.65
CA ALA A 269 -11.00 4.84 13.67
C ALA A 269 -12.30 4.16 13.21
N LYS A 270 -13.24 3.89 14.14
CA LYS A 270 -14.55 3.31 13.82
C LYS A 270 -15.42 4.25 13.00
N ARG A 271 -15.47 5.54 13.35
CA ARG A 271 -16.22 6.55 12.60
C ARG A 271 -15.71 6.66 11.16
N LEU A 272 -14.39 6.78 10.97
CA LEU A 272 -13.79 6.89 9.64
C LEU A 272 -13.92 5.58 8.84
N SER A 273 -13.88 4.42 9.51
CA SER A 273 -14.09 3.13 8.86
C SER A 273 -15.51 2.99 8.30
N ALA A 274 -16.53 3.46 9.04
CA ALA A 274 -17.91 3.46 8.55
C ALA A 274 -18.09 4.42 7.36
N ALA A 275 -17.45 5.60 7.40
CA ALA A 275 -17.46 6.53 6.27
C ALA A 275 -16.76 5.96 5.03
N LEU A 276 -15.66 5.22 5.22
CA LEU A 276 -14.95 4.53 4.14
C LEU A 276 -15.80 3.43 3.50
N GLU A 277 -16.48 2.62 4.30
CA GLU A 277 -17.36 1.56 3.80
C GLU A 277 -18.43 2.14 2.87
N ASN A 278 -19.13 3.20 3.31
CA ASN A 278 -20.13 3.90 2.51
C ASN A 278 -19.59 4.49 1.20
N LEU A 279 -18.36 5.01 1.21
CA LEU A 279 -17.71 5.56 0.01
C LEU A 279 -17.35 4.47 -1.00
N SER A 280 -16.98 3.28 -0.53
CA SER A 280 -16.49 2.19 -1.38
C SER A 280 -17.59 1.36 -2.05
N THR A 281 -18.83 1.51 -1.60
CA THR A 281 -20.01 0.82 -2.16
C THR A 281 -20.73 1.61 -3.25
N LEU A 282 -20.29 2.85 -3.52
CA LEU A 282 -20.77 3.73 -4.60
C LEU A 282 -19.96 3.52 -5.89
#